data_AF-A0A831W182-F1
#
_entry.id   AF-A0A831W182-F1
#
_cell.length_a   1.000
_cell.length_b   1.000
_cell.length_c   1.000
_cell.angle_alpha   90.00
_cell.angle_beta   90.00
_cell.angle_gamma   90.00
#
_symmetry.space_group_name_H-M   'P 1'
#
loop_
_entity.id
_entity.type
_entity.pdbx_description
1 polymer ?
#
loop_
_entity_poly.entity_id
_entity_poly.type
_entity_poly.pdbx_seq_one_letter_code
_entity_poly.pdbx_strand_id
1 'polypeptide(L)'
;ADEPSGSSLGGGIYTPEADRATYARLAALAETVLAAGHPVIVDATFLKRDRRAPFYALARRLGVPVVVLELHVPESVLRARVEARRRSGRDASEADLEVLRRQQAGLEPLNAEERVGVAVVTAHAGDDPARLAQDVREGVSGT
;
A
#
# COMPACT_ATOMS: atom_id res chain seq x y z
N ALA A 1 2.29 -15.31 19.21
CA ALA A 1 3.53 -14.72 18.68
C ALA A 1 3.44 -14.92 17.18
N ASP A 2 3.50 -13.85 16.39
CA ASP A 2 3.63 -14.01 14.94
C ASP A 2 5.05 -14.47 14.65
N GLU A 3 5.19 -15.64 14.02
CA GLU A 3 6.48 -16.13 13.59
C GLU A 3 6.93 -15.38 12.33
N PRO A 4 8.22 -15.04 12.21
CA PRO A 4 8.76 -14.44 10.99
C PRO A 4 8.59 -15.41 9.80
N SER A 5 8.13 -14.88 8.66
CA SER A 5 7.82 -15.63 7.42
C SER A 5 8.97 -16.52 6.90
N GLY A 6 10.22 -16.22 7.24
CA GLY A 6 11.39 -17.05 6.89
C GLY A 6 11.84 -16.93 5.42
N SER A 7 11.34 -15.92 4.69
CA SER A 7 11.63 -15.66 3.29
C SER A 7 12.79 -14.69 3.11
N SER A 8 14.01 -15.22 2.96
CA SER A 8 15.13 -14.39 2.48
C SER A 8 14.76 -13.62 1.20
N LEU A 9 15.17 -12.36 1.08
CA LEU A 9 14.93 -11.57 -0.14
C LEU A 9 15.69 -12.19 -1.31
N GLY A 10 14.96 -12.73 -2.27
CA GLY A 10 15.49 -13.51 -3.40
C GLY A 10 15.31 -15.02 -3.27
N GLY A 11 14.84 -15.51 -2.11
CA GLY A 11 14.50 -16.91 -1.84
C GLY A 11 13.44 -17.00 -0.76
N GLY A 12 12.16 -16.98 -1.16
CA GLY A 12 10.99 -17.02 -0.28
C GLY A 12 9.72 -16.48 -0.96
N ILE A 13 8.65 -16.19 -0.20
CA ILE A 13 7.31 -15.77 -0.70
C ILE A 13 7.28 -14.45 -1.49
N TYR A 14 8.41 -13.76 -1.65
CA TYR A 14 8.54 -12.49 -2.40
C TYR A 14 9.20 -12.69 -3.78
N THR A 15 8.83 -13.75 -4.48
CA THR A 15 9.20 -13.92 -5.90
C THR A 15 8.33 -13.03 -6.79
N PRO A 16 8.77 -12.65 -7.99
CA PRO A 16 7.93 -11.94 -8.96
C PRO A 16 6.59 -12.66 -9.24
N GLU A 17 6.60 -13.99 -9.23
CA GLU A 17 5.42 -14.85 -9.40
C GLU A 17 4.47 -14.73 -8.20
N ALA A 18 4.99 -14.81 -6.98
CA ALA A 18 4.21 -14.67 -5.76
C ALA A 18 3.67 -13.24 -5.60
N ASP A 19 4.44 -12.21 -5.97
CA ASP A 19 3.97 -10.84 -6.05
C ASP A 19 2.78 -10.72 -7.02
N ARG A 20 2.92 -11.23 -8.26
CA ARG A 20 1.82 -11.24 -9.24
C ARG A 20 0.58 -11.95 -8.73
N ALA A 21 0.75 -13.13 -8.11
CA ALA A 21 -0.35 -13.89 -7.54
C ALA A 21 -1.04 -13.13 -6.40
N THR A 22 -0.27 -12.42 -5.56
CA THR A 22 -0.79 -11.59 -4.47
C THR A 22 -1.68 -10.48 -5.01
N TYR A 23 -1.21 -9.70 -5.99
CA TYR A 23 -2.01 -8.60 -6.56
C TYR A 23 -3.24 -9.10 -7.32
N ALA A 24 -3.14 -10.23 -8.03
CA ALA A 24 -4.30 -10.85 -8.67
C ALA A 24 -5.35 -11.27 -7.64
N ARG A 25 -4.92 -11.86 -6.52
CA ARG A 25 -5.83 -12.25 -5.42
C ARG A 25 -6.47 -11.02 -4.78
N LEU A 26 -5.71 -9.97 -4.51
CA LEU A 26 -6.23 -8.70 -3.98
C LEU A 26 -7.30 -8.10 -4.89
N ALA A 27 -7.07 -8.07 -6.21
CA ALA A 27 -8.04 -7.57 -7.17
C ALA A 27 -9.35 -8.39 -7.18
N ALA A 28 -9.26 -9.73 -7.13
CA ALA A 28 -10.43 -10.61 -7.08
C ALA A 28 -11.25 -10.43 -5.78
N LEU A 29 -10.56 -10.24 -4.64
CA LEU A 29 -11.21 -9.95 -3.36
C LEU A 29 -11.90 -8.58 -3.38
N ALA A 30 -11.22 -7.56 -3.89
CA ALA A 30 -11.78 -6.21 -4.04
C ALA A 30 -13.03 -6.23 -4.93
N GLU A 31 -12.99 -6.96 -6.05
CA GLU A 31 -14.15 -7.12 -6.93
C GLU A 31 -15.35 -7.72 -6.21
N THR A 32 -15.13 -8.75 -5.39
CA THR A 32 -16.22 -9.42 -4.66
C THR A 32 -16.93 -8.45 -3.71
N VAL A 33 -16.16 -7.62 -2.99
CA VAL A 33 -16.72 -6.66 -2.03
C VAL A 33 -17.37 -5.46 -2.73
N LEU A 34 -16.76 -4.96 -3.81
CA LEU A 34 -17.34 -3.89 -4.64
C LEU A 34 -18.65 -4.32 -5.30
N ALA A 35 -18.72 -5.56 -5.81
CA ALA A 35 -19.94 -6.12 -6.40
C ALA A 35 -21.08 -6.29 -5.38
N ALA A 36 -20.74 -6.43 -4.09
CA ALA A 36 -21.71 -6.42 -3.00
C ALA A 36 -22.16 -4.99 -2.60
N GLY A 37 -21.67 -3.94 -3.27
CA GLY A 37 -22.05 -2.55 -3.01
C GLY A 37 -21.29 -1.88 -1.86
N HIS A 38 -20.17 -2.47 -1.41
CA HIS A 38 -19.38 -1.92 -0.31
C HIS A 38 -18.07 -1.28 -0.80
N PRO A 39 -17.63 -0.16 -0.21
CA PRO A 39 -16.32 0.42 -0.51
C PRO A 39 -15.20 -0.51 -0.02
N VAL A 40 -14.05 -0.47 -0.70
CA VAL A 40 -12.87 -1.29 -0.39
C VAL A 40 -11.64 -0.41 -0.25
N ILE A 41 -10.85 -0.67 0.78
CA ILE A 41 -9.46 -0.22 0.88
C ILE A 41 -8.58 -1.42 0.56
N VAL A 42 -7.71 -1.29 -0.44
CA VAL A 42 -6.68 -2.30 -0.73
C VAL A 42 -5.37 -1.77 -0.14
N ASP A 43 -4.84 -2.46 0.86
CA ASP A 43 -3.59 -2.10 1.53
C ASP A 43 -2.44 -2.98 1.03
N ALA A 44 -1.54 -2.37 0.25
CA ALA A 44 -0.31 -2.97 -0.24
C ALA A 44 0.70 -1.86 -0.57
N THR A 45 1.97 -2.21 -0.78
CA THR A 45 3.02 -1.20 -1.01
C THR A 45 2.90 -0.43 -2.33
N PHE A 46 2.15 -0.95 -3.32
CA PHE A 46 1.84 -0.32 -4.61
C PHE A 46 2.99 0.44 -5.33
N LEU A 47 4.22 -0.05 -5.18
CA LEU A 47 5.43 0.63 -5.67
C LEU A 47 5.50 0.71 -7.20
N LYS A 48 4.85 -0.21 -7.92
CA LYS A 48 4.99 -0.38 -9.37
C LYS A 48 3.68 -0.14 -10.11
N ARG A 49 3.75 0.44 -11.30
CA ARG A 49 2.57 0.73 -12.14
C ARG A 49 1.81 -0.52 -12.54
N ASP A 50 2.52 -1.59 -12.88
CA ASP A 50 1.93 -2.89 -13.24
C ASP A 50 1.10 -3.51 -12.10
N ARG A 51 1.44 -3.19 -10.84
CA ARG A 51 0.69 -3.62 -9.64
C ARG A 51 -0.55 -2.76 -9.39
N ARG A 52 -0.55 -1.49 -9.81
CA ARG A 52 -1.69 -0.58 -9.68
C ARG A 52 -2.69 -0.73 -10.81
N ALA A 53 -2.23 -0.97 -12.04
CA ALA A 53 -3.06 -1.03 -13.24
C ALA A 53 -4.29 -1.96 -13.15
N PRO A 54 -4.24 -3.15 -12.53
CA PRO A 54 -5.41 -4.02 -12.37
C PRO A 54 -6.55 -3.37 -11.58
N PHE A 55 -6.24 -2.52 -10.59
CA PHE A 55 -7.24 -1.88 -9.75
C PHE A 55 -7.93 -0.72 -10.48
N TYR A 56 -7.17 0.06 -11.27
CA TYR A 56 -7.76 1.04 -12.18
C TYR A 56 -8.66 0.38 -13.23
N ALA A 57 -8.23 -0.76 -13.80
CA ALA A 57 -9.05 -1.52 -14.74
C ALA A 57 -10.34 -2.05 -14.10
N LEU A 58 -10.25 -2.56 -12.87
CA LEU A 58 -11.41 -3.01 -12.10
C LEU A 58 -12.38 -1.86 -11.82
N ALA A 59 -11.88 -0.71 -11.35
CA ALA A 59 -12.69 0.47 -11.07
C ALA A 59 -13.44 0.96 -12.31
N ARG A 60 -12.76 1.07 -13.45
CA ARG A 60 -13.39 1.42 -14.75
C ARG A 60 -14.46 0.41 -15.16
N ARG A 61 -14.19 -0.89 -15.00
CA ARG A 61 -15.13 -1.95 -15.38
C ARG A 61 -16.40 -1.95 -14.53
N LEU A 62 -16.26 -1.64 -13.24
CA LEU A 62 -17.39 -1.57 -12.31
C LEU A 62 -18.05 -0.19 -12.27
N GLY A 63 -17.49 0.81 -12.95
CA GLY A 63 -18.01 2.18 -12.96
C GLY A 63 -17.91 2.88 -11.61
N VAL A 64 -16.93 2.50 -10.78
CA VAL A 64 -16.71 3.07 -9.45
C VAL A 64 -15.49 3.99 -9.45
N PRO A 65 -15.47 5.05 -8.62
CA PRO A 65 -14.28 5.87 -8.46
C PRO A 65 -13.13 5.07 -7.83
N VAL A 66 -11.90 5.45 -8.16
CA VAL A 66 -10.68 4.95 -7.53
C VAL A 66 -9.91 6.13 -6.96
N VAL A 67 -9.47 5.99 -5.72
CA VAL A 67 -8.64 6.99 -5.05
C VAL A 67 -7.32 6.34 -4.64
N VAL A 68 -6.22 7.02 -4.91
CA VAL A 68 -4.90 6.62 -4.41
C VAL A 68 -4.52 7.51 -3.24
N LEU A 69 -4.17 6.87 -2.13
CA LEU A 69 -3.62 7.54 -0.96
C LEU A 69 -2.10 7.56 -1.08
N GLU A 70 -1.54 8.71 -1.46
CA GLU A 70 -0.10 8.90 -1.47
C GLU A 70 0.36 9.37 -0.09
N LEU A 71 1.02 8.47 0.64
CA LEU A 71 1.50 8.74 1.99
C LEU A 71 2.92 9.31 1.94
N HIS A 72 3.06 10.59 2.31
CA HIS A 72 4.37 11.22 2.44
C HIS A 72 4.85 11.16 3.89
N VAL A 73 5.92 10.39 4.10
CA VAL A 73 6.54 10.21 5.41
C VAL A 73 8.03 10.49 5.29
N PRO A 74 8.61 11.36 6.15
CA PRO A 74 10.05 11.58 6.15
C PRO A 74 10.84 10.29 6.33
N GLU A 75 11.94 10.11 5.58
CA GLU A 75 12.74 8.89 5.65
C GLU A 75 13.22 8.60 7.08
N SER A 76 13.62 9.63 7.84
CA SER A 76 14.03 9.50 9.24
C SER A 76 12.95 8.85 10.10
N VAL A 77 11.68 9.17 9.86
CA VAL A 77 10.52 8.58 10.55
C VAL A 77 10.33 7.13 10.12
N LEU A 78 10.41 6.82 8.82
CA LEU A 78 10.29 5.45 8.31
C LEU A 78 11.37 4.54 8.91
N ARG A 79 12.61 5.01 8.96
CA ARG A 79 13.74 4.29 9.57
C ARG A 79 13.54 4.03 11.05
N ALA A 80 13.18 5.07 11.81
CA ALA A 80 12.89 4.94 13.24
C ALA A 80 11.78 3.93 13.51
N ARG A 81 10.72 3.91 12.69
CA ARG A 81 9.62 2.93 12.79
C ARG A 81 10.08 1.50 12.49
N VAL A 82 10.91 1.30 11.46
CA VAL A 82 11.49 -0.03 11.16
C VAL A 82 12.35 -0.50 12.33
N GLU A 83 13.26 0.34 12.83
CA GLU A 83 14.14 -0.01 13.95
C GLU A 83 13.38 -0.30 15.25
N ALA A 84 12.32 0.46 15.54
CA ALA A 84 11.47 0.22 16.70
C ALA A 84 10.73 -1.13 16.60
N ARG A 85 10.19 -1.45 15.41
CA ARG A 85 9.52 -2.74 15.16
C ARG A 85 10.49 -3.92 15.32
N ARG A 86 11.68 -3.84 14.72
CA ARG A 86 12.73 -4.87 14.87
C ARG A 86 13.13 -5.09 16.33
N ARG A 87 13.33 -4.01 17.09
CA ARG A 87 13.64 -4.10 18.53
C ARG A 87 12.53 -4.73 19.35
N SER A 88 11.27 -4.56 18.94
CA SER A 88 10.13 -5.13 19.66
C SER A 88 9.94 -6.63 19.45
N GLY A 89 10.55 -7.22 18.40
CA GLY A 89 10.42 -8.64 18.07
C GLY A 89 8.99 -9.11 17.74
N ARG A 90 8.06 -8.17 17.51
CA ARG A 90 6.63 -8.43 17.26
C ARG A 90 6.22 -8.24 15.80
N ASP A 91 7.18 -8.03 14.90
CA ASP A 91 6.89 -7.75 13.50
C ASP A 91 7.05 -9.03 12.67
N ALA A 92 5.94 -9.52 12.13
CA ALA A 92 5.92 -10.60 11.14
C ALA A 92 6.59 -10.16 9.82
N SER A 93 6.70 -8.85 9.59
CA SER A 93 7.32 -8.27 8.41
C SER A 93 8.84 -8.43 8.45
N GLU A 94 9.40 -8.93 7.36
CA GLU A 94 10.85 -8.96 7.11
C GLU A 94 11.41 -7.59 6.66
N ALA A 95 10.62 -6.52 6.85
CA ALA A 95 11.01 -5.17 6.52
C ALA A 95 12.19 -4.72 7.40
N ASP A 96 13.37 -4.65 6.78
CA ASP A 96 14.53 -4.00 7.35
C ASP A 96 14.90 -2.71 6.61
N LEU A 97 15.98 -2.07 7.06
CA LEU A 97 16.45 -0.84 6.43
C LEU A 97 16.88 -1.06 4.97
N GLU A 98 17.29 -2.27 4.60
CA GLU A 98 17.64 -2.60 3.23
C GLU A 98 16.39 -2.78 2.37
N VAL A 99 15.35 -3.45 2.89
CA VAL A 99 14.02 -3.49 2.27
C VAL A 99 13.48 -2.08 2.07
N LEU A 100 13.53 -1.23 3.10
CA LEU A 100 13.06 0.15 3.00
C LEU A 100 13.76 0.91 1.87
N ARG A 101 15.10 0.84 1.80
CA ARG A 101 15.86 1.48 0.71
C ARG A 101 15.46 0.96 -0.66
N ARG A 102 15.31 -0.36 -0.80
CA ARG A 102 14.90 -0.99 -2.07
C ARG A 102 13.49 -0.56 -2.49
N GLN A 103 12.57 -0.48 -1.54
CA GLN A 103 11.21 -0.02 -1.81
C GLN A 103 11.20 1.43 -2.30
N GLN A 104 11.97 2.32 -1.65
CA GLN A 104 12.12 3.71 -2.07
C GLN A 104 12.76 3.83 -3.45
N ALA A 105 13.83 3.09 -3.72
CA ALA A 105 14.48 3.08 -5.02
C ALA A 105 13.60 2.49 -6.15
N GLY A 106 12.70 1.57 -5.79
CA GLY A 106 11.79 0.90 -6.72
C GLY A 106 10.49 1.64 -6.99
N LEU A 107 10.20 2.74 -6.29
CA LEU A 107 8.94 3.48 -6.42
C LEU A 107 8.79 4.11 -7.82
N GLU A 108 7.74 3.73 -8.52
CA GLU A 108 7.35 4.32 -9.80
C GLU A 108 6.27 5.38 -9.57
N PRO A 109 6.52 6.64 -9.97
CA PRO A 109 5.60 7.73 -9.74
C PRO A 109 4.28 7.51 -10.48
N LEU A 110 3.19 8.04 -9.89
CA LEU A 110 1.87 8.07 -10.51
C LEU A 110 1.94 8.77 -11.87
N ASN A 111 1.36 8.11 -12.88
CA ASN A 111 1.19 8.67 -14.22
C ASN A 111 0.02 9.68 -14.26
N ALA A 112 -0.23 10.30 -15.41
CA ALA A 112 -1.27 11.34 -15.53
C ALA A 112 -2.70 10.82 -15.24
N GLU A 113 -3.03 9.60 -15.66
CA GLU A 113 -4.32 8.97 -15.36
C GLU A 113 -4.43 8.66 -13.86
N GLU A 114 -3.36 8.14 -13.28
CA GLU A 114 -3.31 7.77 -11.87
C GLU A 114 -3.38 8.99 -10.93
N ARG A 115 -3.06 10.19 -11.45
CA ARG A 115 -3.13 11.46 -10.70
C ARG A 115 -4.54 12.00 -10.56
N VAL A 116 -5.48 11.52 -11.36
CA VAL A 116 -6.89 11.88 -11.21
C VAL A 116 -7.42 11.16 -9.97
N GLY A 117 -7.94 11.92 -8.99
CA GLY A 117 -8.45 11.36 -7.75
C GLY A 117 -7.39 10.91 -6.75
N VAL A 118 -6.22 11.55 -6.73
CA VAL A 118 -5.21 11.31 -5.68
C VAL A 118 -5.50 12.17 -4.47
N ALA A 119 -5.60 11.54 -3.29
CA ALA A 119 -5.53 12.23 -2.01
C ALA A 119 -4.13 12.05 -1.43
N VAL A 120 -3.39 13.15 -1.28
CA VAL A 120 -2.07 13.15 -0.65
C VAL A 120 -2.25 13.37 0.84
N VAL A 121 -1.73 12.45 1.65
CA VAL A 121 -1.75 12.57 3.11
C VAL A 121 -0.32 12.56 3.60
N THR A 122 0.07 13.61 4.31
CA THR A 122 1.36 13.62 5.00
C THR A 122 1.18 12.93 6.34
N ALA A 123 2.00 11.92 6.61
CA ALA A 123 1.97 11.22 7.89
C ALA A 123 3.30 11.41 8.64
N HIS A 124 3.20 11.76 9.91
CA HIS A 124 4.28 11.96 10.85
C HIS A 124 4.24 10.95 11.99
N ALA A 125 5.37 10.82 12.69
CA ALA A 125 5.43 10.01 13.91
C ALA A 125 4.55 10.66 14.98
N GLY A 126 3.52 9.94 15.44
CA GLY A 126 2.62 10.41 16.50
C GLY A 126 1.34 11.08 16.01
N ASP A 127 1.06 11.06 14.71
CA ASP A 127 -0.23 11.55 14.21
C ASP A 127 -1.40 10.76 14.79
N ASP A 128 -2.50 11.47 15.05
CA ASP A 128 -3.76 10.87 15.46
C ASP A 128 -4.38 10.10 14.27
N PRO A 129 -4.57 8.77 14.39
CA PRO A 129 -5.21 7.96 13.35
C PRO A 129 -6.60 8.47 12.97
N ALA A 130 -7.35 9.04 13.92
CA ALA A 130 -8.68 9.58 13.64
C ALA A 130 -8.63 10.79 12.71
N ARG A 131 -7.58 11.61 12.84
CA ARG A 131 -7.35 12.77 11.99
C ARG A 131 -6.92 12.38 10.58
N LEU A 132 -5.98 11.43 10.44
CA LEU A 132 -5.65 10.89 9.12
C LEU A 132 -6.87 10.27 8.43
N ALA A 133 -7.69 9.51 9.18
CA ALA A 133 -8.91 8.94 8.63
C ALA A 133 -9.94 10.00 8.22
N GLN A 134 -9.91 11.20 8.82
CA GLN A 134 -10.72 12.32 8.39
C GLN A 134 -10.18 12.95 7.11
N ASP A 135 -8.87 13.22 7.04
CA ASP A 135 -8.23 13.77 5.84
C ASP A 135 -8.45 12.87 4.61
N VAL A 136 -8.40 11.55 4.81
CA VAL A 136 -8.76 10.55 3.78
C VAL A 136 -10.22 10.68 3.35
N ARG A 137 -11.17 10.80 4.29
CA ARG A 137 -12.61 10.92 3.97
C ARG A 137 -12.91 12.21 3.21
N GLU A 138 -12.27 13.31 3.60
CA GLU A 138 -12.41 14.60 2.93
C GLU A 138 -11.82 14.55 1.50
N GLY A 139 -10.63 13.96 1.35
CA GLY A 139 -9.99 13.78 0.03
C GLY A 139 -10.79 12.88 -0.93
N VAL A 140 -11.45 11.84 -0.42
CA VAL A 140 -12.30 10.95 -1.22
C VAL A 140 -13.63 11.61 -1.62
N SER A 141 -14.18 12.49 -0.77
CA SER A 141 -15.48 13.15 -1.04
C SER A 141 -15.38 14.33 -2.02
N GLY A 142 -14.18 14.82 -2.31
CA GLY A 142 -13.91 15.95 -3.20
C GLY A 142 -13.57 15.57 -4.65
N THR A 143 -13.61 14.28 -5.00
CA THR A 143 -13.29 13.74 -6.34
C THR A 143 -14.55 13.20 -7.01
#